data_AF-A0A344UUC3-F1
#
_entry.id   AF-A0A344UUC3-F1
#
_cell.length_a   1.000
_cell.length_b   1.000
_cell.length_c   1.000
_cell.angle_alpha   90.00
_cell.angle_beta   90.00
_cell.angle_gamma   90.00
#
_symmetry.space_group_name_H-M   'P 1'
#
loop_
_entity.id
_entity.type
_entity.pdbx_description
1 polymer ?
#
loop_
_entity_poly.entity_id
_entity_poly.type
_entity_poly.pdbx_seq_one_letter_code
_entity_poly.pdbx_strand_id
1 'polypeptide(L)'
;MDVTGEFVSTEEAARLLGVSAQRVRTLLRDGTVAGTREGRGWLVEAGDLERYRRERETSGRRRSGRVPVSPADIPGVPAQVVAGGAPVAGALSPTQMTVRLQELQERVEELSRRNAELEEQLRRVRLLAELLRTETPAAEAQG
;
A
#
# COMPACT_ATOMS: atom_id res chain seq x y z
N MET A 1 22.69 -9.92 8.97
CA MET A 1 21.44 -10.67 9.19
C MET A 1 20.37 -9.99 8.36
N ASP A 2 19.90 -10.77 7.38
CA ASP A 2 18.65 -10.68 6.62
C ASP A 2 18.32 -9.39 5.86
N VAL A 3 18.83 -9.27 4.64
CA VAL A 3 18.13 -8.53 3.58
C VAL A 3 17.68 -9.58 2.57
N THR A 4 16.44 -10.00 2.68
CA THR A 4 15.76 -10.82 1.66
C THR A 4 15.84 -10.06 0.34
N GLY A 5 16.78 -10.46 -0.51
CA GLY A 5 16.98 -9.94 -1.87
C GLY A 5 15.84 -10.35 -2.80
N GLU A 6 14.62 -10.01 -2.42
CA GLU A 6 13.45 -10.23 -3.26
C GLU A 6 13.37 -9.07 -4.25
N PHE A 7 13.76 -9.37 -5.48
CA PHE A 7 13.67 -8.45 -6.60
C PHE A 7 12.33 -8.62 -7.29
N VAL A 8 11.61 -7.52 -7.50
CA VAL A 8 10.30 -7.51 -8.15
C VAL A 8 10.38 -6.85 -9.52
N SER A 9 9.60 -7.34 -10.48
CA SER A 9 9.56 -6.72 -11.81
C SER A 9 8.95 -5.32 -11.76
N THR A 10 9.24 -4.48 -12.75
CA THR A 10 8.62 -3.14 -12.83
C THR A 10 7.10 -3.16 -12.89
N GLU A 11 6.50 -4.22 -13.45
CA GLU A 11 5.04 -4.37 -13.53
C GLU A 11 4.45 -4.77 -12.17
N GLU A 12 5.14 -5.65 -11.45
CA GLU A 12 4.82 -6.03 -10.07
C GLU A 12 4.88 -4.80 -9.15
N ALA A 13 5.98 -4.05 -9.23
CA ALA A 13 6.21 -2.84 -8.45
C ALA A 13 5.15 -1.76 -8.75
N ALA A 14 4.71 -1.65 -10.00
CA ALA A 14 3.66 -0.74 -10.41
C ALA A 14 2.31 -1.09 -9.75
N ARG A 15 1.95 -2.38 -9.71
CA ARG A 15 0.75 -2.87 -9.02
C ARG A 15 0.82 -2.61 -7.52
N LEU A 16 1.96 -2.89 -6.90
CA LEU A 16 2.16 -2.69 -5.45
C LEU A 16 2.08 -1.22 -5.04
N LEU A 17 2.61 -0.32 -5.86
CA LEU A 17 2.56 1.13 -5.60
C LEU A 17 1.28 1.82 -6.09
N GLY A 18 0.45 1.13 -6.89
CA GLY A 18 -0.73 1.72 -7.53
C GLY A 18 -0.38 2.84 -8.53
N VAL A 19 0.73 2.70 -9.26
CA VAL A 19 1.20 3.68 -10.27
C VAL A 19 1.42 3.01 -11.62
N SER A 20 1.66 3.77 -12.68
CA SER A 20 2.01 3.20 -13.98
C SER A 20 3.44 2.62 -13.99
N ALA A 21 3.68 1.58 -14.79
CA ALA A 21 5.03 1.02 -14.98
C ALA A 21 6.03 2.06 -15.51
N GLN A 22 5.55 3.04 -16.30
CA GLN A 22 6.37 4.18 -16.73
C GLN A 22 6.83 5.03 -15.55
N ARG A 23 5.97 5.27 -14.55
CA ARG A 23 6.35 6.00 -13.33
C ARG A 23 7.41 5.23 -12.53
N VAL A 24 7.29 3.91 -12.43
CA VAL A 24 8.30 3.07 -11.76
C VAL A 24 9.66 3.16 -12.48
N ARG A 25 9.67 3.13 -13.82
CA ARG A 25 10.89 3.32 -14.61
C ARG A 25 11.52 4.70 -14.40
N THR A 26 10.72 5.74 -14.24
CA THR A 26 11.22 7.07 -13.87
C THR A 26 11.85 7.06 -12.49
N LEU A 27 11.21 6.43 -11.49
CA LEU A 27 11.76 6.34 -10.13
C LEU A 27 13.09 5.59 -10.07
N LEU A 28 13.25 4.53 -10.88
CA LEU A 28 14.52 3.82 -11.03
C LEU A 28 15.60 4.68 -11.67
N ARG A 29 15.26 5.45 -12.72
CA ARG A 29 16.21 6.36 -13.40
C ARG A 29 16.65 7.52 -12.51
N ASP A 30 15.72 8.03 -11.71
CA ASP A 30 15.96 9.14 -10.79
C ASP A 30 16.65 8.67 -9.50
N GLY A 31 16.91 7.36 -9.35
CA GLY A 31 17.56 6.76 -8.18
C GLY A 31 16.71 6.82 -6.91
N THR A 32 15.41 7.08 -7.04
CA THR A 32 14.49 7.18 -5.89
C THR A 32 14.20 5.81 -5.29
N VAL A 33 14.21 4.78 -6.13
CA VAL A 33 14.13 3.38 -5.72
C VAL A 33 15.31 2.61 -6.31
N ALA A 34 15.91 1.76 -5.50
CA ALA A 34 16.99 0.88 -5.90
C ALA A 34 16.47 -0.24 -6.81
N GLY A 35 17.25 -0.54 -7.85
CA GLY A 35 16.96 -1.63 -8.74
C GLY A 35 18.14 -1.98 -9.62
N THR A 36 18.14 -3.23 -10.09
CA THR A 36 19.17 -3.76 -10.98
C THR A 36 18.58 -4.06 -12.34
N ARG A 37 19.42 -3.98 -13.38
CA ARG A 37 19.04 -4.38 -14.73
C ARG A 37 19.45 -5.83 -14.93
N GLU A 38 18.48 -6.71 -15.06
CA GLU A 38 18.72 -8.12 -15.38
C GLU A 38 18.24 -8.40 -16.81
N GLY A 39 19.20 -8.63 -17.71
CA GLY A 39 18.96 -8.86 -19.14
C GLY A 39 18.24 -7.68 -19.83
N ARG A 40 17.02 -7.92 -20.28
CA ARG A 40 16.16 -6.92 -20.96
C ARG A 40 15.20 -6.20 -20.00
N GLY A 41 15.12 -6.62 -18.74
CA GLY A 41 14.19 -6.10 -17.75
C GLY A 41 14.87 -5.25 -16.68
N TRP A 42 14.06 -4.49 -15.95
CA TRP A 42 14.45 -3.84 -14.70
C TRP A 42 13.79 -4.56 -13.54
N LEU A 43 14.59 -4.80 -12.51
CA LEU A 43 14.19 -5.39 -11.25
C LEU A 43 14.35 -4.36 -10.16
N VAL A 44 13.31 -4.20 -9.34
CA VAL A 44 13.27 -3.25 -8.22
C VAL A 44 13.52 -4.03 -6.95
N GLU A 45 14.34 -3.50 -6.05
CA GLU A 45 14.55 -4.10 -4.73
C GLU A 45 13.30 -3.93 -3.86
N ALA A 46 12.70 -5.02 -3.39
CA ALA A 46 11.43 -4.96 -2.66
C ALA A 46 11.54 -4.14 -1.35
N GLY A 47 12.69 -4.21 -0.66
CA GLY A 47 12.93 -3.44 0.56
C GLY A 47 12.91 -1.93 0.32
N ASP A 48 13.50 -1.49 -0.80
CA ASP A 48 13.55 -0.08 -1.16
C ASP A 48 12.19 0.43 -1.67
N LEU A 49 11.46 -0.44 -2.37
CA LEU A 49 10.09 -0.18 -2.81
C LEU A 49 9.15 0.08 -1.62
N GLU A 50 9.25 -0.72 -0.57
CA GLU A 50 8.44 -0.58 0.64
C GLU A 50 8.83 0.67 1.44
N ARG A 51 10.13 1.02 1.50
CA ARG A 51 10.58 2.30 2.06
C ARG A 51 9.89 3.46 1.34
N TYR A 52 9.98 3.47 0.01
CA TYR A 52 9.39 4.53 -0.81
C TYR A 52 7.87 4.63 -0.65
N ARG A 53 7.17 3.48 -0.55
CA ARG A 53 5.73 3.44 -0.27
C ARG A 53 5.40 4.13 1.05
N ARG A 54 6.11 3.77 2.12
CA ARG A 54 5.89 4.33 3.46
C ARG A 54 6.14 5.83 3.49
N GLU A 55 7.23 6.30 2.89
CA GLU A 55 7.56 7.72 2.76
C GLU A 55 6.46 8.50 2.01
N ARG A 56 5.89 7.89 0.96
CA ARG A 56 4.80 8.48 0.18
C ARG A 56 3.50 8.58 0.98
N GLU A 57 3.20 7.59 1.81
CA GLU A 57 2.03 7.58 2.69
C GLU A 57 2.17 8.63 3.80
N THR A 58 3.36 8.77 4.40
CA THR A 58 3.62 9.77 5.46
C THR A 58 3.74 11.20 4.93
N SER A 59 4.24 11.39 3.71
CA SER A 59 4.51 12.72 3.17
C SER A 59 3.26 13.46 2.69
N GLY A 60 2.08 12.82 2.65
CA GLY A 60 0.78 13.48 2.47
C GLY A 60 0.70 14.42 1.27
N ARG A 61 1.63 14.35 0.31
CA ARG A 61 1.73 15.30 -0.79
C ARG A 61 0.51 15.07 -1.65
N ARG A 62 -0.44 15.99 -1.49
CA ARG A 62 -1.76 15.94 -2.10
C ARG A 62 -1.58 15.45 -3.52
N ARG A 63 -2.37 14.43 -3.86
CA ARG A 63 -2.61 13.99 -5.24
C ARG A 63 -2.49 15.22 -6.12
N SER A 64 -1.70 15.15 -7.18
CA SER A 64 -1.70 16.12 -8.27
C SER A 64 -3.12 16.20 -8.86
N GLY A 65 -4.03 16.81 -8.12
CA GLY A 65 -5.20 17.47 -8.60
C GLY A 65 -4.67 18.74 -9.21
N ARG A 66 -4.95 18.91 -10.49
CA ARG A 66 -5.18 20.21 -11.11
C ARG A 66 -5.35 21.29 -10.04
N VAL A 67 -4.43 22.25 -9.98
CA VAL A 67 -4.51 23.38 -9.06
C VAL A 67 -5.92 23.95 -9.21
N PRO A 68 -6.75 24.01 -8.15
CA PRO A 68 -8.00 24.75 -8.25
C PRO A 68 -7.59 26.21 -8.50
N VAL A 69 -7.94 26.72 -9.69
CA VAL A 69 -7.82 28.16 -9.96
C VAL A 69 -8.48 28.92 -8.82
N SER A 70 -7.81 29.94 -8.31
CA SER A 70 -8.37 30.75 -7.23
C SER A 70 -9.59 31.49 -7.77
N PRO A 71 -10.69 31.63 -7.02
CA PRO A 71 -11.83 32.47 -7.42
C PRO A 71 -11.42 33.91 -7.78
N ALA A 72 -10.27 34.38 -7.27
CA ALA A 72 -9.67 35.68 -7.58
C ALA A 72 -9.07 35.79 -8.98
N ASP A 73 -8.73 34.67 -9.63
CA ASP A 73 -8.19 34.62 -10.99
C ASP A 73 -9.30 34.58 -12.07
N ILE A 74 -10.56 34.50 -11.63
CA ILE A 74 -11.75 34.56 -12.49
C ILE A 74 -12.16 36.04 -12.61
N PRO A 75 -12.12 36.66 -13.81
CA PRO A 75 -12.56 38.03 -13.97
C PRO A 75 -14.04 38.18 -13.56
N GLY A 76 -14.33 38.94 -12.50
CA GLY A 76 -15.69 39.37 -12.14
C GLY A 76 -16.30 38.85 -10.83
N VAL A 77 -15.56 38.26 -9.90
CA VAL A 77 -16.12 37.78 -8.62
C VAL A 77 -15.91 38.80 -7.48
N PRO A 78 -16.96 39.33 -6.81
CA PRO A 78 -16.81 40.39 -5.82
C PRO A 78 -16.21 39.90 -4.49
N ALA A 79 -15.34 40.74 -3.90
CA ALA A 79 -14.45 40.48 -2.77
C ALA A 79 -15.12 40.30 -1.38
N GLN A 80 -16.44 40.29 -1.30
CA GLN A 80 -17.17 40.19 -0.02
C GLN A 80 -17.41 38.73 0.40
N VAL A 81 -16.32 38.01 0.69
CA VAL A 81 -16.33 36.83 1.58
C VAL A 81 -15.15 36.97 2.54
N VAL A 82 -15.16 38.02 3.35
CA VAL A 82 -14.22 38.24 4.45
C VAL A 82 -15.02 38.64 5.69
N ALA A 83 -15.68 37.66 6.32
CA ALA A 83 -16.12 37.74 7.72
C ALA A 83 -16.61 36.36 8.16
N GLY A 84 -15.83 35.70 9.03
CA GLY A 84 -16.14 34.39 9.62
C GLY A 84 -15.29 33.27 9.03
N GLY A 85 -14.28 32.81 9.78
CA GLY A 85 -13.48 31.66 9.41
C GLY A 85 -14.34 30.40 9.31
N ALA A 86 -14.83 30.11 8.11
CA ALA A 86 -15.44 28.84 7.78
C ALA A 86 -14.33 27.76 7.72
N PRO A 87 -14.58 26.53 8.19
CA PRO A 87 -13.63 25.45 8.06
C PRO A 87 -13.29 25.27 6.59
N VAL A 88 -11.99 25.25 6.27
CA VAL A 88 -11.47 24.98 4.94
C VAL A 88 -12.13 23.69 4.45
N ALA A 89 -13.02 23.79 3.47
CA ALA A 89 -13.84 22.68 2.99
C ALA A 89 -12.91 21.53 2.55
N GLY A 90 -12.72 20.54 3.43
CA GLY A 90 -11.82 19.41 3.22
C GLY A 90 -10.87 19.09 4.37
N ALA A 91 -10.74 19.94 5.40
CA ALA A 91 -10.05 19.58 6.64
C ALA A 91 -11.08 19.08 7.67
N LEU A 92 -10.92 17.83 8.13
CA LEU A 92 -11.72 17.31 9.24
C LEU A 92 -11.52 18.22 10.46
N SER A 93 -12.61 18.62 11.11
CA SER A 93 -12.54 19.26 12.44
C SER A 93 -11.79 18.34 13.41
N PRO A 94 -11.07 18.85 14.44
CA PRO A 94 -10.38 18.02 15.43
C PRO A 94 -11.26 16.90 16.02
N THR A 95 -12.55 17.16 16.26
CA THR A 95 -13.50 16.14 16.73
C THR A 95 -13.76 15.07 15.66
N GLN A 96 -13.94 15.48 14.40
CA GLN A 96 -14.14 14.55 13.28
C GLN A 96 -12.89 13.70 13.02
N MET A 97 -11.69 14.27 13.20
CA MET A 97 -10.43 13.54 13.12
C MET A 97 -10.32 12.48 14.22
N THR A 98 -10.75 12.82 15.43
CA THR A 98 -10.73 11.89 16.58
C THR A 98 -11.67 10.71 16.34
N VAL A 99 -12.91 10.97 15.90
CA VAL A 99 -13.88 9.92 15.53
C VAL A 99 -13.32 9.06 14.39
N ARG A 100 -12.76 9.68 13.36
CA ARG A 100 -12.19 8.94 12.23
C ARG A 100 -11.00 8.07 12.63
N LEU A 101 -10.17 8.55 13.55
CA LEU A 101 -9.05 7.78 14.11
C LEU A 101 -9.58 6.56 14.87
N GLN A 102 -10.61 6.73 15.69
CA GLN A 102 -11.24 5.65 16.45
C GLN A 102 -11.83 4.58 15.51
N GLU A 103 -12.58 4.98 14.48
CA GLU A 103 -13.12 4.05 13.46
C GLU A 103 -12.00 3.24 12.78
N LEU A 104 -10.88 3.88 12.47
CA LEU A 104 -9.74 3.20 11.85
C LEU A 104 -9.07 2.22 12.81
N GLN A 105 -8.95 2.59 14.10
CA GLN A 105 -8.42 1.70 15.13
C GLN A 105 -9.30 0.47 15.30
N GLU A 106 -10.62 0.65 15.42
CA GLU A 106 -11.58 -0.45 15.49
C GLU A 106 -11.49 -1.36 14.26
N ARG A 107 -11.33 -0.78 13.07
CA ARG A 107 -11.19 -1.55 11.82
C ARG A 107 -9.89 -2.35 11.78
N VAL A 108 -8.78 -1.79 12.26
CA VAL A 108 -7.51 -2.52 12.38
C VAL A 108 -7.65 -3.70 13.33
N GLU A 109 -8.34 -3.54 14.46
CA GLU A 109 -8.60 -4.61 15.42
C GLU A 109 -9.53 -5.71 14.88
N GLU A 110 -10.53 -5.35 14.07
CA GLU A 110 -11.38 -6.32 13.38
C GLU A 110 -10.57 -7.14 12.36
N LEU A 111 -9.74 -6.46 11.55
CA LEU A 111 -8.91 -7.12 10.54
C LEU A 111 -7.85 -8.02 11.18
N SER A 112 -7.23 -7.61 12.29
CA SER A 112 -6.26 -8.44 12.99
C SER A 112 -6.90 -9.72 13.55
N ARG A 113 -8.11 -9.62 14.11
CA ARG A 113 -8.89 -10.79 14.54
C ARG A 113 -9.18 -11.75 13.39
N ARG A 114 -9.63 -11.22 12.25
CA ARG A 114 -9.92 -12.04 11.06
C ARG A 114 -8.67 -12.70 10.50
N ASN A 115 -7.54 -12.00 10.50
CA ASN A 115 -6.27 -12.57 10.07
C ASN A 115 -5.83 -13.73 10.98
N ALA A 116 -5.93 -13.57 12.30
CA ALA A 116 -5.60 -14.64 13.24
C ALA A 116 -6.47 -15.90 13.05
N GLU A 117 -7.76 -15.71 12.75
CA GLU A 117 -8.67 -16.82 12.43
C GLU A 117 -8.26 -17.55 11.15
N LEU A 118 -7.94 -16.80 10.08
CA LEU A 118 -7.48 -17.38 8.80
C LEU A 118 -6.15 -18.13 8.97
N GLU A 119 -5.22 -17.59 9.74
CA GLU A 119 -3.95 -18.27 10.05
C GLU A 119 -4.18 -19.60 10.79
N GLU A 120 -5.11 -19.63 11.74
CA GLU A 120 -5.49 -20.84 12.44
C GLU A 120 -6.18 -21.86 11.53
N GLN A 121 -7.06 -21.40 10.63
CA GLN A 121 -7.66 -22.27 9.60
C GLN A 121 -6.59 -22.89 8.70
N LEU A 122 -5.62 -22.10 8.22
CA LEU A 122 -4.50 -22.60 7.43
C LEU A 122 -3.63 -23.59 8.22
N ARG A 123 -3.40 -23.34 9.51
CA ARG A 123 -2.67 -24.27 10.40
C ARG A 123 -3.39 -25.62 10.47
N ARG A 124 -4.71 -25.63 10.66
CA ARG A 124 -5.53 -26.85 10.70
C ARG A 124 -5.50 -27.62 9.40
N VAL A 125 -5.66 -26.94 8.26
CA VAL A 125 -5.59 -27.56 6.94
C VAL A 125 -4.22 -28.21 6.71
N ARG A 126 -3.14 -27.53 7.08
CA ARG A 126 -1.78 -28.09 6.99
C ARG A 126 -1.60 -29.33 7.87
N LEU A 127 -2.14 -29.31 9.09
CA LEU A 127 -2.11 -30.47 9.99
C LEU A 127 -2.86 -31.66 9.39
N LEU A 128 -4.07 -31.44 8.85
CA LEU A 128 -4.84 -32.50 8.18
C LEU A 128 -4.11 -33.06 6.96
N ALA A 129 -3.49 -32.21 6.15
CA ALA A 129 -2.69 -32.65 5.01
C ALA A 129 -1.47 -33.48 5.45
N GLU A 130 -0.84 -33.14 6.59
CA GLU A 130 0.24 -33.95 7.16
C GLU A 130 -0.25 -35.31 7.64
N LEU A 131 -1.36 -35.35 8.37
CA LEU A 131 -1.96 -36.61 8.84
C LEU A 131 -2.31 -37.54 7.67
N LEU A 132 -2.95 -37.01 6.62
CA LEU A 132 -3.27 -37.79 5.42
C LEU A 132 -2.02 -38.33 4.70
N ARG A 133 -0.91 -37.57 4.67
CA ARG A 133 0.37 -38.06 4.13
C ARG A 133 0.97 -39.20 4.96
N THR A 134 0.81 -39.15 6.28
CA THR A 134 1.29 -40.22 7.17
C THR A 134 0.38 -41.44 7.18
N GLU A 135 -0.90 -41.28 6.83
CA GLU A 135 -1.90 -42.35 6.80
C GLU A 135 -1.93 -43.13 5.48
N THR A 136 -1.35 -42.63 4.38
CA THR A 136 -1.04 -43.47 3.21
C THR A 136 0.10 -44.42 3.57
N PRO A 137 -0.16 -45.68 3.94
CA PRO A 137 0.91 -46.63 4.19
C PRO A 137 1.53 -46.96 2.84
N ALA A 138 2.76 -47.42 2.85
CA ALA A 138 3.50 -47.96 1.70
C ALA A 138 2.86 -49.25 1.12
N ALA A 139 1.55 -49.26 0.88
CA ALA A 139 0.79 -50.38 0.33
C ALA A 139 0.96 -50.55 -1.19
N GLU A 140 1.70 -49.66 -1.86
CA GLU A 140 2.04 -49.78 -3.28
C GLU A 140 3.48 -50.27 -3.53
N ALA A 141 4.23 -50.65 -2.49
CA ALA A 141 5.65 -51.00 -2.63
C ALA A 141 5.98 -52.51 -2.73
N GLN A 142 5.02 -53.44 -2.58
CA GLN A 142 5.29 -54.87 -2.76
C GLN A 142 4.06 -55.64 -3.25
N GLY A 143 4.19 -56.27 -4.43
CA GLY A 143 3.44 -57.50 -4.80
C GLY A 143 2.39 -57.34 -5.88
#